data_AF-A0A150PH42-F1
#
_entry.id   AF-A0A150PH42-F1
#
_cell.length_a   1.000
_cell.length_b   1.000
_cell.length_c   1.000
_cell.angle_alpha   90.00
_cell.angle_beta   90.00
_cell.angle_gamma   90.00
#
_symmetry.space_group_name_H-M   'P 1'
#
loop_
_entity.id
_entity.type
_entity.pdbx_description
1 polymer ?
#
loop_
_entity_poly.entity_id
_entity_poly.type
_entity_poly.pdbx_seq_one_letter_code
_entity_poly.pdbx_strand_id
1 'polypeptide(L)'
;MLFDTTEHVLIAVHGREPPSDEDWESYMQTVLSLPPTCSRTLVVTAGGGPNAKQRASVNEFVSKHTLTVAICTDALLVRQISTALSWFNPRVRSFRGNDIAAALRYLEVSGPEAALVHHKVAKMRLEIEGRAPRA
;
A
#
# COMPACT_ATOMS: atom_id res chain seq x y z
N MET A 1 1.14 -8.28 7.39
CA MET A 1 1.45 -7.35 6.30
C MET A 1 2.96 -7.36 6.07
N LEU A 2 3.42 -6.96 4.88
CA LEU A 2 4.83 -6.68 4.59
C LEU A 2 4.92 -5.32 3.91
N PHE A 3 6.03 -4.63 4.12
CA PHE A 3 6.33 -3.40 3.41
C PHE A 3 7.83 -3.28 3.17
N ASP A 4 8.18 -2.51 2.14
CA ASP A 4 9.55 -2.23 1.73
C ASP A 4 9.56 -0.91 0.96
N THR A 5 10.74 -0.37 0.70
CA THR A 5 10.92 0.88 -0.04
C THR A 5 11.85 0.72 -1.23
N THR A 6 11.72 1.67 -2.13
CA THR A 6 12.70 2.03 -3.16
C THR A 6 13.10 3.49 -2.92
N GLU A 7 13.76 4.13 -3.87
CA GLU A 7 14.11 5.55 -3.75
C GLU A 7 12.85 6.45 -3.69
N HIS A 8 11.85 6.14 -4.52
CA HIS A 8 10.65 6.98 -4.65
C HIS A 8 9.35 6.32 -4.19
N VAL A 9 9.33 4.99 -4.02
CA VAL A 9 8.10 4.23 -3.76
C VAL A 9 8.16 3.46 -2.45
N LEU A 10 7.18 3.72 -1.59
CA LEU A 10 6.80 2.83 -0.51
C LEU A 10 5.88 1.73 -1.05
N ILE A 11 6.22 0.47 -0.77
CA ILE A 11 5.47 -0.70 -1.22
C ILE A 11 4.86 -1.34 0.03
N ALA A 12 3.54 -1.54 0.04
CA ALA A 12 2.81 -2.23 1.10
C ALA A 12 2.03 -3.41 0.51
N VAL A 13 2.26 -4.61 1.03
CA VAL A 13 1.53 -5.82 0.62
C VAL A 13 0.75 -6.36 1.81
N HIS A 14 -0.55 -6.53 1.63
CA HIS A 14 -1.47 -7.10 2.61
C HIS A 14 -1.98 -8.46 2.13
N GLY A 15 -2.19 -9.36 3.09
CA GLY A 15 -2.87 -10.63 2.84
C GLY A 15 -4.39 -10.47 2.73
N ARG A 16 -5.13 -11.56 2.98
CA ARG A 16 -6.59 -11.53 3.03
C ARG A 16 -7.13 -10.89 4.31
N GLU A 17 -6.38 -11.04 5.39
CA GLU A 17 -6.74 -10.51 6.70
C GLU A 17 -6.19 -9.09 6.91
N PRO A 18 -6.87 -8.25 7.72
CA PRO A 18 -6.33 -6.97 8.16
C PRO A 18 -4.92 -7.10 8.78
N PRO A 19 -4.05 -6.09 8.64
CA PRO A 19 -2.78 -6.07 9.37
C PRO A 19 -3.04 -6.05 10.88
N SER A 20 -2.18 -6.72 11.65
CA SER A 20 -2.18 -6.56 13.10
C SER A 20 -1.83 -5.12 13.49
N ASP A 21 -2.18 -4.72 14.70
CA ASP A 21 -1.80 -3.40 15.21
C ASP A 21 -0.27 -3.22 15.26
N GLU A 22 0.48 -4.28 15.56
CA GLU A 22 1.95 -4.27 15.57
C GLU A 22 2.54 -4.06 14.16
N ASP A 23 2.07 -4.82 13.16
CA ASP A 23 2.50 -4.66 11.76
C ASP A 23 2.18 -3.24 11.27
N TRP A 24 1.02 -2.72 11.67
CA TRP A 24 0.57 -1.39 11.30
C TRP A 24 1.40 -0.29 11.95
N GLU A 25 1.71 -0.41 13.22
CA GLU A 25 2.56 0.54 13.94
C GLU A 25 3.97 0.58 13.34
N SER A 26 4.56 -0.59 13.06
CA SER A 26 5.86 -0.69 12.38
C SER A 26 5.84 -0.01 11.00
N TYR A 27 4.77 -0.22 10.24
CA TYR A 27 4.56 0.45 8.96
C TYR A 27 4.46 1.97 9.11
N MET A 28 3.65 2.47 10.04
CA MET A 28 3.47 3.91 10.24
C MET A 28 4.74 4.60 10.74
N GLN A 29 5.53 3.96 11.61
CA GLN A 29 6.85 4.46 12.02
C GLN A 29 7.78 4.61 10.82
N THR A 30 7.80 3.61 9.93
CA THR A 30 8.58 3.69 8.69
C THR A 30 8.11 4.83 7.81
N VAL A 31 6.79 4.94 7.56
CA VAL A 31 6.17 6.01 6.75
C VAL A 31 6.58 7.39 7.23
N LEU A 32 6.56 7.63 8.55
CA LEU A 32 6.92 8.92 9.14
C LEU A 32 8.41 9.26 9.03
N SER A 33 9.27 8.24 8.82
CA SER A 33 10.72 8.40 8.67
C SER A 33 11.20 8.48 7.22
N LEU A 34 10.30 8.35 6.24
CA LEU A 34 10.67 8.32 4.83
C LEU A 34 11.23 9.68 4.36
N PRO A 35 12.24 9.67 3.47
CA PRO A 35 12.72 10.89 2.86
C PRO A 35 11.62 11.51 1.97
N PRO A 36 11.60 12.84 1.77
CA PRO A 36 10.63 13.51 0.91
C PRO A 36 10.59 12.99 -0.55
N THR A 37 11.68 12.37 -1.02
CA THR A 37 11.76 11.73 -2.33
C THR A 37 10.81 10.53 -2.46
N CYS A 38 10.52 9.84 -1.36
CA CYS A 38 9.63 8.68 -1.30
C CYS A 38 8.17 9.12 -1.11
N SER A 39 7.63 9.79 -2.13
CA SER A 39 6.29 10.41 -2.11
C SER A 39 5.20 9.56 -2.80
N ARG A 40 5.55 8.37 -3.29
CA ARG A 40 4.64 7.46 -3.99
C ARG A 40 4.40 6.23 -3.13
N THR A 41 3.17 5.73 -3.13
CA THR A 41 2.82 4.51 -2.40
C THR A 41 2.08 3.53 -3.29
N LEU A 42 2.61 2.31 -3.39
CA LEU A 42 1.93 1.18 -4.01
C LEU A 42 1.43 0.25 -2.92
N VAL A 43 0.11 0.13 -2.81
CA VAL A 43 -0.54 -0.86 -1.94
C VAL A 43 -1.06 -2.00 -2.79
N VAL A 44 -0.82 -3.23 -2.35
CA VAL A 44 -1.27 -4.45 -3.00
C VAL A 44 -1.97 -5.31 -1.96
N THR A 45 -3.21 -5.72 -2.21
CA THR A 45 -3.96 -6.47 -1.20
C THR A 45 -4.96 -7.48 -1.77
N ALA A 46 -4.99 -8.65 -1.13
CA ALA A 46 -5.98 -9.71 -1.39
C ALA A 46 -7.31 -9.53 -0.62
N GLY A 47 -7.47 -8.43 0.12
CA GLY A 47 -8.69 -8.11 0.88
C GLY A 47 -8.41 -7.49 2.25
N GLY A 48 -7.22 -7.75 2.80
CA GLY A 48 -6.75 -7.15 4.02
C GLY A 48 -6.58 -5.64 3.87
N GLY A 49 -7.09 -4.89 4.84
CA GLY A 49 -7.00 -3.43 4.85
C GLY A 49 -7.10 -2.90 6.27
N PRO A 50 -6.86 -1.61 6.48
CA PRO A 50 -6.86 -1.03 7.81
C PRO A 50 -8.22 -1.16 8.50
N ASN A 51 -8.20 -1.53 9.78
CA ASN A 51 -9.37 -1.47 10.66
C ASN A 51 -9.75 -0.01 11.00
N ALA A 52 -10.79 0.21 11.81
CA ALA A 52 -11.26 1.58 12.11
C ALA A 52 -10.20 2.47 12.79
N LYS A 53 -9.45 1.92 13.76
CA LYS A 53 -8.36 2.62 14.46
C LYS A 53 -7.22 2.97 13.51
N GLN A 54 -6.81 2.01 12.70
CA GLN A 54 -5.76 2.16 11.68
C GLN A 54 -6.19 3.15 10.58
N ARG A 55 -7.48 3.18 10.21
CA ARG A 55 -8.03 4.18 9.27
C ARG A 55 -7.93 5.60 9.82
N ALA A 56 -8.20 5.80 11.11
CA ALA A 56 -8.05 7.12 11.73
C ALA A 56 -6.59 7.61 11.63
N SER A 57 -5.60 6.75 11.92
CA SER A 57 -4.20 7.14 11.86
C SER A 57 -3.72 7.47 10.44
N VAL A 58 -4.12 6.68 9.43
CA VAL A 58 -3.73 6.99 8.04
C VAL A 58 -4.48 8.20 7.50
N ASN A 59 -5.75 8.41 7.86
CA ASN A 59 -6.50 9.60 7.46
C ASN A 59 -5.83 10.88 7.96
N GLU A 60 -5.40 10.89 9.22
CA GLU A 60 -4.67 12.03 9.77
C GLU A 60 -3.36 12.26 9.02
N PHE A 61 -2.60 11.20 8.75
CA PHE A 61 -1.36 11.31 8.00
C PHE A 61 -1.56 11.84 6.58
N VAL A 62 -2.46 11.25 5.77
CA VAL A 62 -2.66 11.65 4.37
C VAL A 62 -3.32 13.02 4.23
N SER A 63 -4.00 13.51 5.27
CA SER A 63 -4.55 14.87 5.29
C SER A 63 -3.47 15.96 5.40
N LYS A 64 -2.28 15.59 5.89
CA LYS A 64 -1.15 16.51 6.13
C LYS A 64 -0.02 16.35 5.11
N HIS A 65 -0.06 15.32 4.28
CA HIS A 65 1.02 14.96 3.36
C HIS A 65 0.51 14.80 1.93
N THR A 66 1.28 15.32 0.98
CA THR A 66 1.00 15.14 -0.44
C THR A 66 1.66 13.86 -0.95
N LEU A 67 0.87 12.80 -1.12
CA LEU A 67 1.34 11.50 -1.62
C LEU A 67 0.50 11.07 -2.82
N THR A 68 1.11 10.37 -3.77
CA THR A 68 0.36 9.68 -4.83
C THR A 68 0.25 8.20 -4.49
N VAL A 69 -0.97 7.70 -4.34
CA VAL A 69 -1.23 6.36 -3.81
C VAL A 69 -1.99 5.52 -4.83
N ALA A 70 -1.42 4.38 -5.21
CA ALA A 70 -2.07 3.39 -6.05
C ALA A 70 -2.38 2.14 -5.23
N ILE A 71 -3.65 1.68 -5.25
CA ILE A 71 -4.11 0.51 -4.51
C ILE A 71 -4.57 -0.57 -5.50
N CYS A 72 -3.86 -1.69 -5.57
CA CYS A 72 -4.21 -2.83 -6.41
C CYS A 72 -4.98 -3.88 -5.62
N THR A 73 -6.26 -4.10 -5.97
CA THR A 73 -7.11 -5.09 -5.30
C THR A 73 -8.34 -5.47 -6.14
N ASP A 74 -8.84 -6.70 -5.97
CA ASP A 74 -10.16 -7.10 -6.46
C ASP A 74 -11.27 -6.99 -5.40
N ALA A 75 -10.89 -6.86 -4.12
CA ALA A 75 -11.83 -6.86 -3.01
C ALA A 75 -12.72 -5.60 -3.03
N LEU A 76 -14.04 -5.80 -3.05
CA LEU A 76 -15.03 -4.70 -3.04
C LEU A 76 -14.88 -3.82 -1.80
N LEU A 77 -14.70 -4.43 -0.63
CA LEU A 77 -14.53 -3.71 0.63
C LEU A 77 -13.31 -2.76 0.59
N VAL A 78 -12.16 -3.24 0.09
CA VAL A 78 -10.96 -2.40 -0.01
C VAL A 78 -11.18 -1.25 -0.99
N ARG A 79 -11.90 -1.46 -2.09
CA ARG A 79 -12.25 -0.36 -3.01
C ARG A 79 -13.10 0.72 -2.33
N GLN A 80 -14.04 0.34 -1.45
CA GLN A 80 -14.80 1.31 -0.65
C GLN A 80 -13.89 2.08 0.33
N ILE A 81 -12.92 1.40 0.95
CA ILE A 81 -11.92 2.06 1.80
C ILE A 81 -11.08 3.05 0.98
N SER A 82 -10.64 2.67 -0.23
CA SER A 82 -9.91 3.57 -1.13
C SER A 82 -10.73 4.81 -1.49
N THR A 83 -12.04 4.67 -1.71
CA THR A 83 -12.92 5.83 -1.94
C THR A 83 -12.95 6.75 -0.73
N ALA A 84 -13.09 6.20 0.47
CA ALA A 84 -13.07 7.03 1.70
C ALA A 84 -11.71 7.74 1.89
N LEU A 85 -10.59 7.06 1.62
CA LEU A 85 -9.25 7.66 1.67
C LEU A 85 -9.10 8.80 0.64
N SER A 86 -9.75 8.68 -0.52
CA SER A 86 -9.69 9.71 -1.56
C SER A 86 -10.30 11.06 -1.16
N TRP A 87 -11.17 11.09 -0.14
CA TRP A 87 -11.71 12.33 0.41
C TRP A 87 -10.66 13.14 1.18
N PHE A 88 -9.65 12.48 1.76
CA PHE A 88 -8.54 13.13 2.47
C PHE A 88 -7.32 13.34 1.56
N ASN A 89 -7.14 12.49 0.55
CA ASN A 89 -6.10 12.64 -0.45
C ASN A 89 -6.66 12.28 -1.85
N PRO A 90 -6.94 13.28 -2.73
CA PRO A 90 -7.53 13.03 -4.04
C PRO A 90 -6.60 12.28 -5.02
N ARG A 91 -5.31 12.08 -4.66
CA ARG A 91 -4.34 11.29 -5.41
C ARG A 91 -4.31 9.81 -5.00
N VAL A 92 -5.32 9.34 -4.27
CA VAL A 92 -5.55 7.91 -4.01
C VAL A 92 -6.38 7.33 -5.15
N ARG A 93 -5.85 6.29 -5.81
CA ARG A 93 -6.55 5.60 -6.91
C ARG A 93 -6.47 4.09 -6.75
N SER A 94 -7.61 3.42 -6.94
CA SER A 94 -7.69 1.96 -7.00
C SER A 94 -7.53 1.43 -8.42
N PHE A 95 -6.85 0.29 -8.54
CA PHE A 95 -6.63 -0.51 -9.74
C PHE A 95 -7.13 -1.93 -9.49
N ARG A 96 -7.74 -2.55 -10.52
CA ARG A 96 -8.29 -3.89 -10.38
C ARG A 96 -7.19 -4.95 -10.36
N GLY A 97 -7.41 -5.96 -9.53
CA GLY A 97 -6.56 -7.14 -9.42
C GLY A 97 -5.09 -6.83 -9.30
N ASN A 98 -4.31 -7.45 -10.18
CA ASN A 98 -2.86 -7.41 -10.17
C ASN A 98 -2.26 -6.48 -11.25
N ASP A 99 -2.99 -5.45 -11.68
CA ASP A 99 -2.50 -4.50 -12.69
C ASP A 99 -1.49 -3.49 -12.08
N ILE A 100 -0.38 -4.04 -11.57
CA ILE A 100 0.74 -3.28 -11.03
C ILE A 100 1.33 -2.37 -12.12
N ALA A 101 1.31 -2.79 -13.38
CA ALA A 101 1.84 -1.97 -14.47
C ALA A 101 1.03 -0.67 -14.65
N ALA A 102 -0.30 -0.72 -14.61
CA ALA A 102 -1.13 0.49 -14.64
C ALA A 102 -0.95 1.35 -13.39
N ALA A 103 -0.83 0.72 -12.21
CA ALA A 103 -0.56 1.42 -10.97
C ALA A 103 0.79 2.17 -11.03
N LEU A 104 1.86 1.53 -11.51
CA LEU A 104 3.17 2.16 -11.65
C LEU A 104 3.17 3.30 -12.67
N ARG A 105 2.42 3.16 -13.79
CA ARG A 105 2.23 4.28 -14.73
C ARG A 105 1.55 5.47 -14.06
N TYR A 106 0.52 5.23 -13.23
CA TYR A 106 -0.14 6.30 -12.47
C TYR A 106 0.77 6.92 -11.40
N LEU A 107 1.63 6.12 -10.79
CA LEU A 107 2.65 6.60 -9.86
C LEU A 107 3.84 7.27 -10.57
N GLU A 108 3.87 7.28 -11.91
CA GLU A 108 5.00 7.80 -12.71
C GLU A 108 6.34 7.10 -12.40
N VAL A 109 6.27 5.80 -12.13
CA VAL A 109 7.43 4.94 -11.85
C VAL A 109 7.70 4.08 -13.08
N SER A 110 8.92 4.14 -13.60
CA SER A 110 9.32 3.43 -14.83
C SER A 110 10.77 2.93 -14.75
N GLY A 111 11.23 2.26 -15.81
CA GLY A 111 12.62 1.82 -15.92
C GLY A 111 13.06 0.81 -14.84
N PRO A 112 14.33 0.88 -14.38
CA PRO A 112 14.86 -0.05 -13.39
C PRO A 112 14.12 -0.06 -12.06
N GLU A 113 13.62 1.10 -11.60
CA GLU A 113 12.86 1.18 -10.36
C GLU A 113 11.53 0.44 -10.46
N ALA A 114 10.81 0.56 -11.59
CA ALA A 114 9.58 -0.22 -11.82
C ALA A 114 9.84 -1.74 -11.77
N ALA A 115 10.94 -2.21 -12.38
CA ALA A 115 11.32 -3.62 -12.32
C ALA A 115 11.64 -4.07 -10.87
N LEU A 116 12.31 -3.22 -10.09
CA LEU A 116 12.59 -3.46 -8.68
C LEU A 116 11.30 -3.53 -7.85
N VAL A 117 10.36 -2.61 -8.07
CA VAL A 117 9.05 -2.65 -7.40
C VAL A 117 8.31 -3.95 -7.72
N HIS A 118 8.27 -4.37 -9.00
CA HIS A 118 7.68 -5.64 -9.39
C HIS A 118 8.32 -6.83 -8.67
N HIS A 119 9.64 -6.89 -8.62
CA HIS A 119 10.38 -7.94 -7.93
C HIS A 119 10.04 -7.99 -6.43
N LYS A 120 10.08 -6.84 -5.75
CA LYS A 120 9.76 -6.72 -4.32
C LYS A 120 8.31 -7.13 -4.02
N VAL A 121 7.34 -6.70 -4.83
CA VAL A 121 5.93 -7.10 -4.70
C VAL A 121 5.76 -8.61 -4.86
N ALA A 122 6.37 -9.20 -5.89
CA ALA A 122 6.29 -10.64 -6.14
C ALA A 122 6.84 -11.44 -4.95
N LYS A 123 8.02 -11.05 -4.45
CA LYS A 123 8.64 -11.67 -3.27
C LYS A 123 7.74 -11.56 -2.03
N MET A 124 7.27 -10.36 -1.69
CA MET A 124 6.42 -10.14 -0.51
C MET A 124 5.09 -10.88 -0.58
N ARG A 125 4.51 -11.05 -1.77
CA ARG A 125 3.29 -11.85 -1.94
C ARG A 125 3.52 -13.32 -1.64
N LEU A 126 4.58 -13.91 -2.19
CA LEU A 126 4.93 -15.29 -1.91
C LEU A 126 5.18 -15.51 -0.41
N GLU A 127 5.84 -14.56 0.25
CA GLU A 127 6.03 -14.62 1.70
C GLU A 127 4.72 -14.52 2.49
N ILE A 128 3.78 -13.68 2.06
CA ILE A 128 2.46 -13.56 2.71
C ILE A 128 1.62 -14.82 2.48
N GLU A 129 1.65 -15.40 1.29
CA GLU A 129 0.93 -16.64 0.96
C GLU A 129 1.51 -17.85 1.68
N GLY A 130 2.83 -17.88 1.90
CA GLY A 130 3.52 -18.94 2.65
C GLY A 130 3.34 -18.85 4.17
N ARG A 131 2.83 -17.74 4.71
CA ARG A 131 2.46 -17.63 6.12
C ARG A 131 1.15 -18.39 6.33
N ALA A 132 1.17 -19.41 7.19
CA ALA A 132 -0.05 -20.09 7.62
C ALA A 132 -1.05 -19.04 8.17
N PRO A 133 -2.37 -19.24 7.97
CA PRO A 133 -3.38 -18.41 8.63
C PRO A 133 -3.09 -18.42 10.13
N ARG A 134 -3.03 -17.25 10.76
CA ARG A 134 -2.91 -17.21 12.23
C ARG A 134 -4.21 -17.80 12.77
N ALA A 135 -4.09 -18.90 13.51
CA ALA A 135 -5.21 -19.61 14.14
C ALA A 135 -5.90 -18.77 15.22
#